data_AF-A0A6A7BP90-F1
#
_entry.id   AF-A0A6A7BP90-F1
#
_cell.length_a   1.000
_cell.length_b   1.000
_cell.length_c   1.000
_cell.angle_alpha   90.00
_cell.angle_beta   90.00
_cell.angle_gamma   90.00
#
_symmetry.space_group_name_H-M   'P 1'
#
loop_
_entity.id
_entity.type
_entity.pdbx_description
1 polymer ?
#
loop_
_entity_poly.entity_id
_entity_poly.type
_entity_poly.pdbx_seq_one_letter_code
_entity_poly.pdbx_strand_id
1 'polypeptide(L)'
;MTAQVKLAEVWRIQGAFYHPRKPPPGIYIMLEIHRTDNIPDTKIYFSHSVLPTYIDPENVSTKKQPFSTFNKQLYSHSLGLILPEELYELVKHEIYRIDGASRAQYARVHMKIGELLEGEFLDSYIKQGNVMMLSEGRPLVDNRFSLHDGILRMELNRPTFERCGLPGQPIEDGGKKHQKQRWVVQYDLKASSMKHGGKAFGRLQWACRNVLNQSLAWLFYNFNPTSAESLAEGKETISKHAPWNYKIEPNVTSLDNVLMPKLSVSNLTNLYDGEDAVDLLEWLHVVSLESPRISQGDNIDPHLSRYDVPDLGKGIASANLMCIRWRGFIPPAFMRDLFIAVKRAAFKGKNRANGDSDIDMKDDERDVTRANLATKWFAMSAQAFGGKESWTTLQFERLETLVWETES
;
A
#
# COMPACT_ATOMS: atom_id res chain seq x y z
N MET A 1 32.32 30.06 15.43
CA MET A 1 32.34 31.19 16.38
C MET A 1 31.44 30.81 17.55
N THR A 2 32.01 30.90 18.74
CA THR A 2 31.69 30.17 19.97
C THR A 2 30.50 30.75 20.72
N ALA A 3 29.63 29.90 21.29
CA ALA A 3 29.03 30.11 22.61
C ALA A 3 28.35 28.82 23.10
N GLN A 4 29.06 28.10 23.97
CA GLN A 4 28.48 27.16 24.92
C GLN A 4 27.90 27.95 26.10
N VAL A 5 26.76 27.50 26.63
CA VAL A 5 26.42 27.71 28.05
C VAL A 5 26.06 26.35 28.65
N LYS A 6 26.94 25.88 29.54
CA LYS A 6 26.68 24.83 30.52
C LYS A 6 26.10 25.49 31.78
N LEU A 7 25.03 24.94 32.33
CA LEU A 7 24.77 24.95 33.76
C LEU A 7 24.43 23.52 34.17
N ALA A 8 25.26 22.99 35.06
CA ALA A 8 25.09 21.70 35.70
C ALA A 8 24.61 21.96 37.13
N GLU A 9 23.63 21.19 37.60
CA GLU A 9 23.60 20.79 39.00
C GLU A 9 22.81 19.48 39.16
N VAL A 10 23.18 18.78 40.21
CA VAL A 10 23.19 17.33 40.39
C VAL A 10 22.02 16.87 41.25
N TRP A 11 21.34 15.80 40.85
CA TRP A 11 20.75 14.84 41.79
C TRP A 11 20.91 13.41 41.24
N ARG A 12 21.71 12.60 41.94
CA ARG A 12 21.71 11.14 41.84
C ARG A 12 20.72 10.61 42.89
N ILE A 13 19.86 9.65 42.52
CA ILE A 13 19.73 8.31 43.15
C ILE A 13 18.53 7.56 42.52
N GLN A 14 18.85 6.38 41.99
CA GLN A 14 18.11 5.11 41.88
C GLN A 14 16.58 5.07 41.70
N GLY A 15 16.12 4.25 40.73
CA GLY A 15 14.90 3.46 40.89
C GLY A 15 13.96 3.36 39.67
N ALA A 16 14.17 2.31 38.87
CA ALA A 16 13.13 1.43 38.29
C ALA A 16 12.05 1.95 37.28
N PHE A 17 11.79 1.06 36.30
CA PHE A 17 10.66 1.00 35.35
C PHE A 17 10.58 2.03 34.21
N TYR A 18 11.19 1.67 33.07
CA TYR A 18 10.83 2.23 31.76
C TYR A 18 9.51 1.64 31.28
N HIS A 19 8.45 2.45 31.26
CA HIS A 19 7.31 2.29 30.36
C HIS A 19 7.66 2.84 28.96
N PRO A 20 7.23 2.21 27.86
CA PRO A 20 7.40 2.78 26.53
C PRO A 20 6.48 4.00 26.35
N ARG A 21 7.09 5.13 25.94
CA ARG A 21 6.45 6.41 25.69
C ARG A 21 5.49 6.35 24.50
N LYS A 22 4.33 7.01 24.65
CA LYS A 22 3.32 7.24 23.60
C LYS A 22 3.92 7.90 22.34
N PRO A 23 3.45 7.56 21.13
CA PRO A 23 3.76 8.31 19.91
C PRO A 23 3.11 9.72 19.92
N PRO A 24 3.60 10.66 19.09
CA PRO A 24 3.16 12.06 19.10
C PRO A 24 1.69 12.23 18.67
N PRO A 25 1.03 13.35 19.01
CA PRO A 25 -0.39 13.54 18.73
C PRO A 25 -0.62 13.79 17.23
N GLY A 26 -1.00 12.74 16.50
CA GLY A 26 -1.85 12.87 15.33
C GLY A 26 -3.31 12.95 15.78
N ILE A 27 -4.17 13.65 15.03
CA ILE A 27 -5.61 13.62 15.27
C ILE A 27 -6.09 12.22 14.84
N TYR A 28 -6.47 11.39 15.82
CA TYR A 28 -7.05 10.07 15.58
C TYR A 28 -8.56 10.18 15.83
N ILE A 29 -9.36 10.00 14.78
CA ILE A 29 -10.81 9.91 14.90
C ILE A 29 -11.17 8.42 14.93
N MET A 30 -11.85 7.99 15.98
CA MET A 30 -12.38 6.63 16.12
C MET A 30 -13.86 6.66 15.74
N LEU A 31 -14.27 5.85 14.78
CA LEU A 31 -15.66 5.74 14.34
C LEU A 31 -16.23 4.42 14.87
N GLU A 32 -17.24 4.48 15.74
CA GLU A 32 -17.98 3.31 16.23
C GLU A 32 -19.24 3.11 15.37
N ILE A 33 -19.28 2.04 14.57
CA ILE A 33 -20.51 1.58 13.91
C ILE A 33 -21.10 0.51 14.82
N HIS A 34 -22.21 0.79 15.51
CA HIS A 34 -22.82 -0.15 16.47
C HIS A 34 -23.15 -1.50 15.81
N ARG A 35 -22.33 -2.53 16.09
CA ARG A 35 -22.59 -3.93 15.75
C ARG A 35 -22.99 -4.72 16.99
N THR A 36 -23.93 -5.65 16.83
CA THR A 36 -24.36 -6.59 17.88
C THR A 36 -23.52 -7.88 17.91
N ASP A 37 -22.58 -8.02 16.98
CA ASP A 37 -21.68 -9.15 16.85
C ASP A 37 -20.37 -8.87 17.59
N ASN A 38 -19.76 -9.89 18.21
CA ASN A 38 -18.44 -9.77 18.88
C ASN A 38 -17.25 -9.63 17.89
N ILE A 39 -17.49 -9.11 16.68
CA ILE A 39 -16.46 -8.88 15.66
C ILE A 39 -15.82 -7.51 15.96
N PRO A 40 -14.48 -7.39 15.99
CA PRO A 40 -13.84 -6.10 16.15
C PRO A 40 -14.31 -5.12 15.07
N ASP A 41 -14.61 -3.88 15.46
CA ASP A 41 -14.96 -2.84 14.51
C ASP A 41 -13.79 -2.57 13.55
N THR A 42 -14.12 -2.50 12.26
CA THR A 42 -13.17 -2.08 11.24
C THR A 42 -12.79 -0.63 11.50
N LYS A 43 -11.49 -0.38 11.69
CA LYS A 43 -10.98 0.97 11.93
C LYS A 43 -10.50 1.57 10.64
N ILE A 44 -10.95 2.79 10.36
CA ILE A 44 -10.49 3.59 9.22
C ILE A 44 -9.75 4.79 9.81
N TYR A 45 -8.46 4.89 9.50
CA TYR A 45 -7.64 6.03 9.88
C TYR A 45 -7.55 7.00 8.72
N PHE A 46 -7.96 8.24 8.94
CA PHE A 46 -7.82 9.32 7.99
C PHE A 46 -6.59 10.17 8.33
N SER A 47 -5.81 10.55 7.32
CA SER A 47 -4.71 11.49 7.48
C SER A 47 -4.58 12.41 6.27
N HIS A 48 -4.10 13.61 6.53
CA HIS A 48 -3.80 14.62 5.54
C HIS A 48 -2.31 14.97 5.60
N SER A 49 -1.68 15.08 4.44
CA SER A 49 -0.26 15.40 4.31
C SER A 49 0.01 16.32 3.12
N VAL A 50 1.08 17.10 3.24
CA VAL A 50 1.58 18.01 2.21
C VAL A 50 2.89 17.46 1.68
N LEU A 51 2.90 17.05 0.40
CA LEU A 51 4.09 16.55 -0.27
C LEU A 51 4.92 17.68 -0.86
N PRO A 52 6.25 17.52 -0.99
CA PRO A 52 7.06 18.51 -1.68
C PRO A 52 6.73 18.54 -3.18
N THR A 53 6.99 19.68 -3.82
CA THR A 53 6.81 19.86 -5.28
C THR A 53 7.63 18.84 -6.07
N TYR A 54 8.87 18.61 -5.63
CA TYR A 54 9.76 17.60 -6.19
C TYR A 54 9.96 16.46 -5.21
N ILE A 55 9.82 15.23 -5.70
CA ILE A 55 10.07 14.00 -4.97
C ILE A 55 11.16 13.27 -5.76
N ASP A 56 12.30 13.06 -5.10
CA ASP A 56 13.38 12.24 -5.63
C ASP A 56 12.95 10.76 -5.60
N PRO A 57 12.80 10.08 -6.75
CA PRO A 57 12.43 8.66 -6.79
C PRO A 57 13.41 7.75 -6.09
N GLU A 58 14.69 8.13 -6.01
CA GLU A 58 15.74 7.32 -5.38
C GLU A 58 15.76 7.50 -3.86
N ASN A 59 15.28 8.65 -3.35
CA ASN A 59 15.34 9.03 -1.95
C ASN A 59 13.96 9.43 -1.40
N VAL A 60 12.97 8.56 -1.61
CA VAL A 60 11.60 8.80 -1.14
C VAL A 60 11.51 8.65 0.39
N SER A 61 10.78 9.57 1.04
CA SER A 61 10.55 9.48 2.48
C SER A 61 9.81 8.19 2.84
N THR A 62 10.40 7.33 3.66
CA THR A 62 9.77 6.06 4.07
C THR A 62 8.79 6.20 5.24
N LYS A 63 8.82 7.35 5.94
CA LYS A 63 8.08 7.58 7.19
C LYS A 63 6.92 8.56 7.05
N LYS A 64 6.82 9.27 5.93
CA LYS A 64 5.77 10.25 5.69
C LYS A 64 4.69 9.66 4.79
N GLN A 65 3.45 10.08 5.00
CA GLN A 65 2.36 9.75 4.10
C GLN A 65 2.56 10.40 2.73
N PRO A 66 2.11 9.74 1.64
CA PRO A 66 1.44 8.43 1.60
C PRO A 66 2.41 7.22 1.60
N PHE A 67 3.71 7.46 1.55
CA PHE A 67 4.71 6.42 1.35
C PHE A 67 4.84 5.46 2.53
N SER A 68 4.63 5.92 3.77
CA SER A 68 4.56 5.05 4.93
C SER A 68 3.43 4.03 4.82
N THR A 69 2.25 4.44 4.31
CA THR A 69 1.12 3.52 4.07
C THR A 69 1.47 2.49 2.99
N PHE A 70 2.07 2.91 1.88
CA PHE A 70 2.50 1.98 0.83
C PHE A 70 3.46 0.92 1.38
N ASN A 71 4.44 1.35 2.18
CA ASN A 71 5.45 0.46 2.76
C ASN A 71 4.90 -0.45 3.87
N LYS A 72 3.83 -0.05 4.57
CA LYS A 72 3.19 -0.86 5.62
C LYS A 72 2.51 -2.10 5.02
N GLN A 73 1.88 -1.97 3.85
CA GLN A 73 1.20 -3.07 3.17
C GLN A 73 2.14 -3.85 2.24
N LEU A 74 2.86 -4.82 2.80
CA LEU A 74 3.87 -5.59 2.07
C LEU A 74 3.30 -6.43 0.91
N TYR A 75 2.09 -6.96 1.05
CA TYR A 75 1.52 -7.91 0.09
C TYR A 75 0.16 -7.46 -0.40
N SER A 76 0.11 -6.99 -1.64
CA SER A 76 -1.12 -6.48 -2.24
C SER A 76 -1.59 -7.33 -3.40
N HIS A 77 -2.89 -7.60 -3.42
CA HIS A 77 -3.52 -8.39 -4.48
C HIS A 77 -4.03 -7.50 -5.63
N SER A 78 -4.58 -6.34 -5.30
CA SER A 78 -5.12 -5.41 -6.28
C SER A 78 -4.72 -3.97 -5.98
N LEU A 79 -4.53 -3.22 -7.05
CA LEU A 79 -4.30 -1.78 -7.04
C LEU A 79 -5.24 -1.14 -8.07
N GLY A 80 -5.94 -0.09 -7.66
CA GLY A 80 -6.77 0.76 -8.50
C GLY A 80 -6.20 2.17 -8.59
N LEU A 81 -6.37 2.80 -9.74
CA LEU A 81 -6.08 4.20 -10.00
C LEU A 81 -7.34 4.81 -10.64
N ILE A 82 -7.84 5.90 -10.07
CA ILE A 82 -8.97 6.68 -10.57
C ILE A 82 -8.47 8.09 -10.87
N LEU A 83 -8.80 8.61 -12.04
CA LEU A 83 -8.50 9.99 -12.42
C LEU A 83 -9.47 10.47 -13.49
N PRO A 84 -9.68 11.80 -13.61
CA PRO A 84 -10.35 12.39 -14.75
C PRO A 84 -9.71 11.99 -16.09
N GLU A 85 -10.54 11.84 -17.12
CA GLU A 85 -10.11 11.46 -18.48
C GLU A 85 -9.01 12.38 -19.03
N GLU A 86 -9.07 13.68 -18.74
CA GLU A 86 -8.09 14.64 -19.22
C GLU A 86 -6.70 14.42 -18.59
N LEU A 87 -6.65 13.92 -17.35
CA LEU A 87 -5.39 13.54 -16.72
C LEU A 87 -4.88 12.20 -17.25
N TYR A 88 -5.77 11.26 -17.57
CA TYR A 88 -5.40 9.97 -18.13
C TYR A 88 -4.63 10.13 -19.42
N GLU A 89 -5.06 11.05 -20.28
CA GLU A 89 -4.38 11.38 -21.53
C GLU A 89 -2.92 11.83 -21.34
N LEU A 90 -2.61 12.46 -20.19
CA LEU A 90 -1.25 12.90 -19.85
C LEU A 90 -0.37 11.76 -19.31
N VAL A 91 -0.96 10.77 -18.65
CA VAL A 91 -0.24 9.71 -17.94
C VAL A 91 -0.24 8.37 -18.68
N LYS A 92 -1.10 8.16 -19.68
CA LYS A 92 -1.24 6.89 -20.38
C LYS A 92 0.09 6.37 -20.95
N HIS A 93 0.95 7.25 -21.46
CA HIS A 93 2.26 6.84 -21.98
C HIS A 93 3.17 6.27 -20.88
N GLU A 94 3.12 6.82 -19.66
CA GLU A 94 3.85 6.26 -18.51
C GLU A 94 3.23 4.94 -18.03
N ILE A 95 1.90 4.83 -18.04
CA ILE A 95 1.17 3.61 -17.66
C ILE A 95 1.45 2.44 -18.61
N TYR A 96 1.57 2.69 -19.91
CA TYR A 96 1.80 1.64 -20.90
C TYR A 96 3.27 1.37 -21.20
N ARG A 97 4.21 2.17 -20.66
CA ARG A 97 5.64 1.97 -20.85
C ARG A 97 6.06 0.57 -20.38
N ILE A 98 6.77 -0.17 -21.23
CA ILE A 98 7.11 -1.60 -21.02
C ILE A 98 8.05 -1.78 -19.82
N ASP A 99 9.04 -0.91 -19.69
CA ASP A 99 9.95 -0.77 -18.55
C ASP A 99 9.45 0.30 -17.56
N GLY A 100 8.13 0.52 -17.53
CA GLY A 100 7.46 1.51 -16.69
C GLY A 100 7.22 1.02 -15.26
N ALA A 101 6.98 1.96 -14.35
CA ALA A 101 6.63 1.68 -12.95
C ALA A 101 5.29 0.92 -12.79
N SER A 102 4.49 0.85 -13.84
CA SER A 102 3.20 0.16 -13.94
C SER A 102 3.31 -1.27 -14.51
N ARG A 103 4.53 -1.74 -14.78
CA ARG A 103 4.82 -3.08 -15.31
C ARG A 103 5.71 -3.83 -14.34
N ALA A 104 5.28 -5.04 -14.01
CA ALA A 104 6.10 -5.97 -13.27
C ALA A 104 5.66 -7.40 -13.57
N GLN A 105 6.44 -8.37 -13.11
CA GLN A 105 6.08 -9.77 -13.18
C GLN A 105 6.33 -10.45 -11.84
N TYR A 106 5.59 -11.51 -11.61
CA TYR A 106 5.78 -12.41 -10.47
C TYR A 106 5.63 -13.85 -10.93
N ALA A 107 6.08 -14.79 -10.13
CA ALA A 107 5.90 -16.21 -10.38
C ALA A 107 5.04 -16.86 -9.32
N ARG A 108 4.35 -17.93 -9.70
CA ARG A 108 3.80 -18.93 -8.79
C ARG A 108 4.65 -20.19 -8.86
N VAL A 109 5.03 -20.73 -7.71
CA VAL A 109 5.92 -21.88 -7.60
C VAL A 109 5.43 -22.85 -6.54
N HIS A 110 5.65 -24.16 -6.73
CA HIS A 110 5.36 -25.16 -5.71
C HIS A 110 6.67 -25.63 -5.07
N MET A 111 6.82 -25.33 -3.80
CA MET A 111 8.04 -25.64 -3.06
C MET A 111 7.80 -25.77 -1.56
N LYS A 112 8.70 -26.45 -0.88
CA LYS A 112 8.71 -26.57 0.58
C LYS A 112 9.43 -25.36 1.19
N ILE A 113 9.02 -24.95 2.38
CA ILE A 113 9.72 -23.87 3.12
C ILE A 113 11.20 -24.19 3.38
N GLY A 114 11.54 -25.47 3.55
CA GLY A 114 12.93 -25.89 3.75
C GLY A 114 13.84 -25.59 2.57
N GLU A 115 13.29 -25.51 1.35
CA GLU A 115 14.06 -25.24 0.12
C GLU A 115 14.51 -23.77 0.06
N LEU A 116 13.88 -22.86 0.81
CA LEU A 116 14.36 -21.49 1.02
C LEU A 116 15.67 -21.43 1.82
N LEU A 117 15.98 -22.49 2.56
CA LEU A 117 17.15 -22.59 3.45
C LEU A 117 18.31 -23.36 2.80
N GLU A 118 18.16 -23.77 1.55
CA GLU A 118 19.22 -24.37 0.75
C GLU A 118 20.21 -23.30 0.32
N GLY A 119 21.51 -23.63 0.32
CA GLY A 119 22.59 -22.65 0.13
C GLY A 119 22.42 -21.79 -1.12
N GLU A 120 22.09 -22.39 -2.26
CA GLU A 120 21.92 -21.63 -3.52
C GLU A 120 20.79 -20.59 -3.43
N PHE A 121 19.61 -20.97 -2.89
CA PHE A 121 18.48 -20.06 -2.74
C PHE A 121 18.77 -18.99 -1.68
N LEU A 122 19.28 -19.43 -0.52
CA LEU A 122 19.58 -18.56 0.62
C LEU A 122 20.63 -17.51 0.24
N ASP A 123 21.70 -17.90 -0.42
CA ASP A 123 22.79 -16.98 -0.75
C ASP A 123 22.38 -16.02 -1.87
N SER A 124 21.76 -16.53 -2.96
CA SER A 124 21.39 -15.71 -4.12
C SER A 124 20.26 -14.72 -3.83
N TYR A 125 19.15 -15.18 -3.26
CA TYR A 125 17.94 -14.35 -3.12
C TYR A 125 17.80 -13.67 -1.77
N ILE A 126 18.34 -14.26 -0.70
CA ILE A 126 18.11 -13.77 0.66
C ILE A 126 19.32 -12.99 1.19
N LYS A 127 20.55 -13.53 1.05
CA LYS A 127 21.75 -12.84 1.54
C LYS A 127 22.22 -11.73 0.60
N GLN A 128 22.28 -12.00 -0.70
CA GLN A 128 22.78 -11.07 -1.71
C GLN A 128 21.64 -10.31 -2.41
N GLY A 129 20.50 -10.96 -2.61
CA GLY A 129 19.34 -10.40 -3.29
C GLY A 129 18.30 -9.78 -2.37
N ASN A 130 17.19 -9.40 -2.99
CA ASN A 130 15.97 -9.06 -2.31
C ASN A 130 14.79 -9.69 -3.06
N VAL A 131 14.04 -10.54 -2.36
CA VAL A 131 12.84 -11.18 -2.87
C VAL A 131 11.70 -11.02 -1.88
N MET A 132 10.50 -11.05 -2.42
CA MET A 132 9.26 -11.10 -1.66
C MET A 132 8.56 -12.41 -2.00
N MET A 133 8.11 -13.14 -0.98
CA MET A 133 7.36 -14.38 -1.17
C MET A 133 6.19 -14.49 -0.21
N LEU A 134 5.13 -15.13 -0.66
CA LEU A 134 3.95 -15.39 0.13
C LEU A 134 3.37 -16.77 -0.19
N SER A 135 3.22 -17.62 0.83
CA SER A 135 2.57 -18.92 0.66
C SER A 135 1.05 -18.78 0.54
N GLU A 136 0.42 -19.79 -0.04
CA GLU A 136 -1.01 -20.01 0.09
C GLU A 136 -1.44 -20.19 1.56
N GLY A 137 -2.74 -20.02 1.80
CA GLY A 137 -3.36 -20.15 3.12
C GLY A 137 -4.22 -18.94 3.50
N ARG A 138 -5.33 -19.19 4.18
CA ARG A 138 -6.21 -18.14 4.70
C ARG A 138 -5.61 -17.53 5.97
N PRO A 139 -5.55 -16.19 6.08
CA PRO A 139 -5.10 -15.52 7.29
C PRO A 139 -5.87 -16.02 8.52
N LEU A 140 -5.18 -16.18 9.65
CA LEU A 140 -5.79 -16.63 10.92
C LEU A 140 -6.38 -18.06 10.91
N VAL A 141 -6.37 -18.77 9.78
CA VAL A 141 -6.91 -20.13 9.71
C VAL A 141 -5.82 -21.15 9.38
N ASP A 142 -5.19 -21.03 8.22
CA ASP A 142 -4.19 -21.98 7.75
C ASP A 142 -2.78 -21.56 8.18
N ASN A 143 -1.81 -22.48 8.23
CA ASN A 143 -0.41 -22.08 8.45
C ASN A 143 0.05 -21.27 7.24
N ARG A 144 0.62 -20.09 7.46
CA ARG A 144 0.97 -19.16 6.38
C ARG A 144 2.38 -18.65 6.57
N PHE A 145 3.10 -18.52 5.47
CA PHE A 145 4.51 -18.18 5.46
C PHE A 145 4.75 -17.01 4.52
N SER A 146 5.63 -16.12 4.93
CA SER A 146 5.98 -14.96 4.14
C SER A 146 7.46 -14.61 4.31
N LEU A 147 8.09 -14.18 3.23
CA LEU A 147 9.48 -13.75 3.20
C LEU A 147 9.54 -12.36 2.58
N HIS A 148 10.14 -11.41 3.29
CA HIS A 148 10.38 -10.08 2.75
C HIS A 148 11.63 -9.51 3.41
N ASP A 149 12.55 -8.95 2.60
CA ASP A 149 13.82 -8.40 3.06
C ASP A 149 14.63 -9.36 3.97
N GLY A 150 14.62 -10.65 3.61
CA GLY A 150 15.30 -11.70 4.37
C GLY A 150 14.63 -12.10 5.69
N ILE A 151 13.53 -11.47 6.08
CA ILE A 151 12.76 -11.85 7.25
C ILE A 151 11.75 -12.93 6.87
N LEU A 152 11.98 -14.16 7.34
CA LEU A 152 11.02 -15.24 7.25
C LEU A 152 10.05 -15.17 8.43
N ARG A 153 8.79 -14.88 8.14
CA ARG A 153 7.69 -14.89 9.11
C ARG A 153 6.81 -16.13 8.87
N MET A 154 6.59 -16.91 9.91
CA MET A 154 5.78 -18.11 9.90
C MET A 154 4.63 -17.96 10.89
N GLU A 155 3.42 -17.98 10.40
CA GLU A 155 2.21 -17.98 11.21
C GLU A 155 1.70 -19.41 11.35
N LEU A 156 1.72 -19.91 12.57
CA LEU A 156 1.49 -21.31 12.88
C LEU A 156 0.31 -21.45 13.84
N ASN A 157 -0.54 -22.44 13.59
CA ASN A 157 -1.49 -22.92 14.57
C ASN A 157 -0.77 -23.61 15.74
N ARG A 158 -1.49 -23.75 16.86
CA ARG A 158 -0.94 -24.34 18.09
C ARG A 158 -0.25 -25.69 17.88
N PRO A 159 -0.88 -26.71 17.24
CA PRO A 159 -0.27 -28.03 17.15
C PRO A 159 1.00 -28.04 16.29
N THR A 160 1.05 -27.24 15.22
CA THR A 160 2.26 -27.13 14.42
C THR A 160 3.36 -26.37 15.16
N PHE A 161 3.02 -25.27 15.84
CA PHE A 161 3.99 -24.52 16.64
C PHE A 161 4.66 -25.38 17.73
N GLU A 162 3.87 -26.11 18.52
CA GLU A 162 4.37 -26.97 19.59
C GLU A 162 5.28 -28.09 19.06
N ARG A 163 4.93 -28.70 17.92
CA ARG A 163 5.77 -29.72 17.26
C ARG A 163 7.06 -29.14 16.67
N CYS A 164 7.01 -27.93 16.14
CA CYS A 164 8.19 -27.25 15.59
C CYS A 164 9.23 -26.95 16.68
N GLY A 165 8.80 -26.68 17.91
CA GLY A 165 9.71 -26.36 19.02
C GLY A 165 10.54 -25.08 18.78
N LEU A 166 10.03 -24.16 17.96
CA LEU A 166 10.70 -22.90 17.61
C LEU A 166 10.25 -21.77 18.55
N PRO A 167 11.12 -20.79 18.86
CA PRO A 167 10.71 -19.62 19.63
C PRO A 167 9.74 -18.75 18.82
N GLY A 168 8.59 -18.42 19.39
CA GLY A 168 7.58 -17.59 18.74
C GLY A 168 6.72 -16.81 19.74
N GLN A 169 6.01 -15.82 19.24
CA GLN A 169 5.11 -14.98 20.01
C GLN A 169 3.66 -15.34 19.69
N PRO A 170 2.78 -15.50 20.69
CA PRO A 170 1.39 -15.79 20.41
C PRO A 170 0.68 -14.53 19.86
N ILE A 171 -0.20 -14.72 18.88
CA ILE A 171 -1.02 -13.66 18.28
C ILE A 171 -2.50 -13.85 18.62
N GLU A 172 -3.26 -12.77 18.51
CA GLU A 172 -4.72 -12.81 18.63
C GLU A 172 -5.33 -13.40 17.35
N ASP A 173 -6.33 -14.26 17.51
CA ASP A 173 -6.91 -15.07 16.43
C ASP A 173 -8.44 -14.86 16.32
N GLY A 174 -8.98 -13.81 16.95
CA GLY A 174 -10.44 -13.64 17.09
C GLY A 174 -11.14 -14.75 17.89
N GLY A 175 -10.39 -15.69 18.48
CA GLY A 175 -10.91 -16.73 19.37
C GLY A 175 -11.21 -16.24 20.78
N LYS A 176 -11.68 -17.14 21.66
CA LYS A 176 -11.96 -16.81 23.08
C LYS A 176 -10.75 -16.13 23.71
N LYS A 177 -10.97 -15.00 24.40
CA LYS A 177 -9.99 -14.11 25.07
C LYS A 177 -8.89 -14.82 25.89
N HIS A 178 -9.12 -16.06 26.32
CA HIS A 178 -8.19 -16.85 27.14
C HIS A 178 -7.54 -18.04 26.44
N GLN A 179 -7.82 -18.30 25.16
CA GLN A 179 -7.25 -19.43 24.42
C GLN A 179 -6.56 -18.94 23.16
N LYS A 180 -5.26 -18.65 23.27
CA LYS A 180 -4.44 -18.28 22.11
C LYS A 180 -4.24 -19.52 21.24
N GLN A 181 -4.61 -19.45 19.97
CA GLN A 181 -4.56 -20.58 19.04
C GLN A 181 -3.46 -20.45 17.99
N ARG A 182 -2.80 -19.29 17.90
CA ARG A 182 -1.82 -18.97 16.85
C ARG A 182 -0.57 -18.31 17.38
N TRP A 183 0.55 -18.62 16.73
CA TRP A 183 1.88 -18.12 17.03
C TRP A 183 2.56 -17.61 15.78
N VAL A 184 3.33 -16.55 15.93
CA VAL A 184 4.22 -16.03 14.91
C VAL A 184 5.65 -16.33 15.31
N VAL A 185 6.35 -17.01 14.42
CA VAL A 185 7.77 -17.31 14.51
C VAL A 185 8.48 -16.49 13.44
N GLN A 186 9.52 -15.75 13.81
CA GLN A 186 10.25 -14.89 12.89
C GLN A 186 11.75 -15.17 12.94
N TYR A 187 12.35 -15.23 11.76
CA TYR A 187 13.78 -15.42 11.57
C TYR A 187 14.30 -14.37 10.60
N ASP A 188 15.27 -13.58 11.04
CA ASP A 188 16.13 -12.80 10.14
C ASP A 188 17.14 -13.75 9.50
N LEU A 189 16.85 -14.18 8.27
CA LEU A 189 17.72 -15.08 7.52
C LEU A 189 18.97 -14.38 6.99
N LYS A 190 19.14 -13.06 7.11
CA LYS A 190 20.38 -12.33 6.80
C LYS A 190 21.37 -12.34 7.97
N ALA A 191 20.90 -12.52 9.20
CA ALA A 191 21.74 -12.57 10.39
C ALA A 191 22.90 -13.58 10.29
N SER A 192 24.03 -13.24 10.94
CA SER A 192 25.26 -14.07 10.94
C SER A 192 25.07 -15.44 11.63
N SER A 193 24.04 -15.57 12.47
CA SER A 193 23.61 -16.81 13.11
C SER A 193 22.79 -17.73 12.19
N MET A 194 22.27 -17.20 11.08
CA MET A 194 21.52 -17.93 10.05
C MET A 194 22.45 -18.35 8.92
N LYS A 195 23.31 -19.31 9.25
CA LYS A 195 24.23 -19.99 8.33
C LYS A 195 24.32 -21.47 8.70
N HIS A 196 24.72 -22.30 7.75
CA HIS A 196 24.95 -23.72 8.00
C HIS A 196 25.90 -23.94 9.18
N GLY A 197 25.55 -24.88 10.06
CA GLY A 197 26.27 -25.15 11.32
C GLY A 197 25.85 -24.27 12.51
N GLY A 198 25.08 -23.20 12.30
CA GLY A 198 24.50 -22.42 13.40
C GLY A 198 23.42 -23.20 14.15
N LYS A 199 23.41 -23.15 15.49
CA LYS A 199 22.41 -23.88 16.31
C LYS A 199 20.97 -23.46 16.00
N ALA A 200 20.72 -22.14 15.87
CA ALA A 200 19.39 -21.62 15.57
C ALA A 200 18.94 -22.01 14.16
N PHE A 201 19.84 -21.89 13.17
CA PHE A 201 19.60 -22.31 11.80
C PHE A 201 19.33 -23.81 11.69
N GLY A 202 20.11 -24.64 12.37
CA GLY A 202 19.91 -26.09 12.40
C GLY A 202 18.56 -26.50 13.00
N ARG A 203 18.07 -25.80 14.03
CA ARG A 203 16.70 -26.01 14.56
C ARG A 203 15.63 -25.65 13.54
N LEU A 204 15.78 -24.53 12.85
CA LEU A 204 14.86 -24.13 11.78
C LEU A 204 14.85 -25.17 10.64
N GLN A 205 16.03 -25.61 10.19
CA GLN A 205 16.14 -26.66 9.17
C GLN A 205 15.49 -27.97 9.63
N TRP A 206 15.68 -28.36 10.89
CA TRP A 206 15.01 -29.54 11.45
C TRP A 206 13.49 -29.40 11.42
N ALA A 207 12.95 -28.25 11.83
CA ALA A 207 11.51 -28.01 11.80
C ALA A 207 10.97 -28.06 10.36
N CYS A 208 11.66 -27.46 9.40
CA CYS A 208 11.30 -27.50 7.98
C CYS A 208 11.33 -28.92 7.40
N ARG A 209 12.27 -29.75 7.83
CA ARG A 209 12.41 -31.13 7.33
C ARG A 209 11.39 -32.10 7.94
N ASN A 210 11.05 -31.93 9.21
CA ASN A 210 10.27 -32.92 9.96
C ASN A 210 8.82 -32.51 10.21
N VAL A 211 8.53 -31.21 10.30
CA VAL A 211 7.20 -30.70 10.65
C VAL A 211 6.60 -29.85 9.54
N LEU A 212 7.35 -28.87 9.02
CA LEU A 212 6.91 -27.98 7.93
C LEU A 212 7.37 -28.51 6.57
N ASN A 213 7.17 -29.80 6.32
CA ASN A 213 7.75 -30.52 5.18
C ASN A 213 6.80 -30.64 3.96
N GLN A 214 5.64 -30.01 4.06
CA GLN A 214 4.65 -29.97 2.98
C GLN A 214 5.07 -28.99 1.90
N SER A 215 4.83 -29.38 0.64
CA SER A 215 4.97 -28.46 -0.50
C SER A 215 3.75 -27.55 -0.54
N LEU A 216 3.97 -26.27 -0.75
CA LEU A 216 2.94 -25.24 -0.80
C LEU A 216 3.05 -24.49 -2.13
N ALA A 217 1.94 -23.91 -2.58
CA ALA A 217 2.00 -22.86 -3.58
C ALA A 217 2.54 -21.56 -2.96
N TRP A 218 3.48 -20.93 -3.64
CA TRP A 218 4.06 -19.65 -3.28
C TRP A 218 3.92 -18.66 -4.42
N LEU A 219 3.65 -17.41 -4.07
CA LEU A 219 3.91 -16.26 -4.91
C LEU A 219 5.35 -15.80 -4.67
N PHE A 220 6.06 -15.48 -5.74
CA PHE A 220 7.47 -15.08 -5.74
C PHE A 220 7.64 -13.82 -6.57
N TYR A 221 8.33 -12.83 -6.00
CA TYR A 221 8.69 -11.59 -6.67
C TYR A 221 10.17 -11.30 -6.42
N ASN A 222 10.92 -11.02 -7.48
CA ASN A 222 12.33 -10.67 -7.41
C ASN A 222 12.50 -9.18 -7.72
N PHE A 223 13.12 -8.43 -6.80
CA PHE A 223 13.33 -6.98 -6.98
C PHE A 223 14.48 -6.64 -7.93
N ASN A 224 15.25 -7.62 -8.40
CA ASN A 224 16.31 -7.38 -9.38
C ASN A 224 15.69 -6.98 -10.73
N PRO A 225 16.05 -5.82 -11.33
CA PRO A 225 15.52 -5.40 -12.63
C PRO A 225 15.74 -6.41 -13.77
N THR A 226 16.83 -7.18 -13.74
CA THR A 226 17.13 -8.20 -14.77
C THR A 226 16.46 -9.55 -14.50
N SER A 227 15.74 -9.68 -13.38
CA SER A 227 15.00 -10.89 -13.03
C SER A 227 13.98 -11.27 -14.09
N ALA A 228 13.39 -10.27 -14.74
CA ALA A 228 12.30 -10.53 -15.67
C ALA A 228 12.72 -11.42 -16.83
N GLU A 229 13.84 -11.06 -17.44
CA GLU A 229 14.50 -11.78 -18.52
C GLU A 229 15.12 -13.09 -18.02
N SER A 230 15.84 -13.04 -16.90
CA SER A 230 16.52 -14.21 -16.32
C SER A 230 15.54 -15.34 -15.97
N LEU A 231 14.36 -15.01 -15.46
CA LEU A 231 13.31 -15.95 -15.12
C LEU A 231 12.64 -16.53 -16.38
N ALA A 232 12.46 -15.73 -17.43
CA ALA A 232 11.93 -16.20 -18.71
C ALA A 232 12.88 -17.16 -19.43
N GLU A 233 14.20 -16.94 -19.29
CA GLU A 233 15.25 -17.79 -19.85
C GLU A 233 15.56 -19.03 -18.99
N GLY A 234 14.91 -19.19 -17.82
CA GLY A 234 15.15 -20.31 -16.91
C GLY A 234 16.52 -20.28 -16.22
N LYS A 235 17.17 -19.12 -16.15
CA LYS A 235 18.51 -18.94 -15.56
C LYS A 235 18.47 -18.65 -14.06
N GLU A 236 17.29 -18.35 -13.53
CA GLU A 236 17.09 -18.08 -12.10
C GLU A 236 17.10 -19.36 -11.27
N THR A 237 17.63 -19.31 -10.04
CA THR A 237 17.66 -20.45 -9.09
C THR A 237 16.26 -21.02 -8.85
N ILE A 238 15.21 -20.19 -8.85
CA ILE A 238 13.82 -20.63 -8.68
C ILE A 238 13.33 -21.51 -9.87
N SER A 239 14.00 -21.49 -11.02
CA SER A 239 13.61 -22.21 -12.23
C SER A 239 13.58 -23.73 -12.03
N LYS A 240 14.35 -24.27 -11.06
CA LYS A 240 14.32 -25.68 -10.67
C LYS A 240 12.94 -26.18 -10.23
N HIS A 241 12.06 -25.25 -9.82
CA HIS A 241 10.71 -25.55 -9.38
C HIS A 241 9.63 -25.31 -10.44
N ALA A 242 10.01 -25.14 -11.71
CA ALA A 242 9.11 -24.91 -12.85
C ALA A 242 8.08 -23.79 -12.57
N PRO A 243 8.53 -22.54 -12.33
CA PRO A 243 7.65 -21.43 -11.99
C PRO A 243 6.67 -21.09 -13.11
N TRP A 244 5.44 -20.73 -12.74
CA TRP A 244 4.48 -20.12 -13.65
C TRP A 244 4.57 -18.61 -13.56
N ASN A 245 4.93 -17.96 -14.66
CA ASN A 245 5.14 -16.51 -14.71
C ASN A 245 3.84 -15.78 -15.03
N TYR A 246 3.59 -14.68 -14.32
CA TYR A 246 2.43 -13.82 -14.47
C TYR A 246 2.88 -12.38 -14.63
N LYS A 247 2.25 -11.67 -15.57
CA LYS A 247 2.47 -10.23 -15.77
C LYS A 247 1.45 -9.44 -14.97
N ILE A 248 1.89 -8.32 -14.40
CA ILE A 248 1.04 -7.32 -13.76
C ILE A 248 0.79 -6.24 -14.81
N GLU A 249 -0.43 -6.21 -15.35
CA GLU A 249 -0.81 -5.34 -16.46
C GLU A 249 -2.03 -4.48 -16.10
N PRO A 250 -2.12 -3.24 -16.61
CA PRO A 250 -3.25 -2.36 -16.37
C PRO A 250 -4.46 -2.84 -17.19
N ASN A 251 -5.60 -2.94 -16.52
CA ASN A 251 -6.92 -3.06 -17.12
C ASN A 251 -7.64 -1.71 -16.97
N VAL A 252 -8.03 -1.10 -18.09
CA VAL A 252 -8.59 0.26 -18.12
C VAL A 252 -10.08 0.21 -18.47
N THR A 253 -10.87 1.00 -17.74
CA THR A 253 -12.30 1.17 -17.96
C THR A 253 -12.62 2.67 -17.98
N SER A 254 -13.37 3.12 -18.99
CA SER A 254 -13.92 4.47 -19.06
C SER A 254 -15.28 4.52 -18.39
N LEU A 255 -15.55 5.58 -17.62
CA LEU A 255 -16.83 5.88 -17.04
C LEU A 255 -17.26 7.26 -17.50
N ASP A 256 -18.32 7.31 -18.31
CA ASP A 256 -18.78 8.55 -18.94
C ASP A 256 -19.86 9.23 -18.08
N ASN A 257 -19.84 10.57 -18.04
CA ASN A 257 -20.84 11.40 -17.34
C ASN A 257 -21.05 10.98 -15.87
N VAL A 258 -19.96 10.82 -15.14
CA VAL A 258 -19.96 10.45 -13.72
C VAL A 258 -20.23 11.68 -12.86
N LEU A 259 -21.23 11.58 -11.98
CA LEU A 259 -21.48 12.51 -10.90
C LEU A 259 -20.38 12.41 -9.83
N MET A 260 -19.81 13.55 -9.47
CA MET A 260 -18.73 13.65 -8.51
C MET A 260 -18.88 14.88 -7.59
N PRO A 261 -18.42 14.79 -6.33
CA PRO A 261 -18.32 15.97 -5.48
C PRO A 261 -17.42 17.03 -6.10
N LYS A 262 -17.77 18.31 -5.95
CA LYS A 262 -16.87 19.41 -6.32
C LYS A 262 -15.73 19.53 -5.31
N LEU A 263 -14.59 18.95 -5.65
CA LEU A 263 -13.39 18.98 -4.81
C LEU A 263 -12.59 20.28 -4.99
N SER A 264 -12.29 20.97 -3.87
CA SER A 264 -11.42 22.15 -3.85
C SER A 264 -10.39 22.07 -2.73
N VAL A 265 -9.13 22.35 -3.07
CA VAL A 265 -8.02 22.38 -2.10
C VAL A 265 -8.22 23.46 -1.02
N SER A 266 -8.93 24.56 -1.32
CA SER A 266 -9.07 25.66 -0.35
C SER A 266 -9.86 25.28 0.91
N ASN A 267 -10.61 24.18 0.88
CA ASN A 267 -11.53 23.80 1.95
C ASN A 267 -11.28 22.38 2.48
N LEU A 268 -10.06 21.83 2.34
CA LEU A 268 -9.75 20.49 2.84
C LEU A 268 -9.94 20.35 4.36
N THR A 269 -9.93 21.46 5.09
CA THR A 269 -10.23 21.48 6.54
C THR A 269 -11.63 21.00 6.87
N ASN A 270 -12.60 21.15 5.95
CA ASN A 270 -13.97 20.69 6.16
C ASN A 270 -14.05 19.16 6.12
N LEU A 271 -13.20 18.50 5.31
CA LEU A 271 -13.09 17.04 5.28
C LEU A 271 -12.59 16.47 6.63
N TYR A 272 -12.06 17.30 7.53
CA TYR A 272 -11.62 16.82 8.84
C TYR A 272 -12.79 16.48 9.77
N ASP A 273 -14.02 16.84 9.42
CA ASP A 273 -15.25 16.56 10.18
C ASP A 273 -15.62 15.06 10.24
N GLY A 274 -14.79 14.17 9.67
CA GLY A 274 -14.97 12.72 9.75
C GLY A 274 -16.04 12.19 8.80
N GLU A 275 -17.27 12.72 8.86
CA GLU A 275 -18.39 12.34 7.99
C GLU A 275 -18.07 12.62 6.51
N ASP A 276 -17.71 13.86 6.18
CA ASP A 276 -17.32 14.26 4.81
C ASP A 276 -16.12 13.45 4.26
N ALA A 277 -15.17 13.05 5.12
CA ALA A 277 -14.04 12.21 4.72
C ALA A 277 -14.45 10.76 4.45
N VAL A 278 -15.44 10.25 5.17
CA VAL A 278 -16.01 8.91 4.94
C VAL A 278 -16.85 8.92 3.67
N ASP A 279 -17.70 9.93 3.47
CA ASP A 279 -18.53 10.08 2.28
C ASP A 279 -17.67 10.16 1.01
N LEU A 280 -16.57 10.92 1.06
CA LEU A 280 -15.61 10.98 -0.05
C LEU A 280 -14.93 9.62 -0.31
N LEU A 281 -14.55 8.89 0.74
CA LEU A 281 -13.99 7.54 0.61
C LEU A 281 -15.00 6.57 0.01
N GLU A 282 -16.25 6.60 0.48
CA GLU A 282 -17.34 5.78 -0.04
C GLU A 282 -17.55 6.05 -1.52
N TRP A 283 -17.64 7.31 -1.93
CA TRP A 283 -17.75 7.69 -3.34
C TRP A 283 -16.59 7.14 -4.19
N LEU A 284 -15.34 7.26 -3.73
CA LEU A 284 -14.18 6.67 -4.44
C LEU A 284 -14.31 5.15 -4.62
N HIS A 285 -14.87 4.45 -3.64
CA HIS A 285 -15.10 3.01 -3.72
C HIS A 285 -16.28 2.67 -4.62
N VAL A 286 -17.35 3.46 -4.63
CA VAL A 286 -18.48 3.30 -5.57
C VAL A 286 -18.02 3.51 -7.02
N VAL A 287 -17.11 4.48 -7.27
CA VAL A 287 -16.43 4.64 -8.56
C VAL A 287 -15.60 3.41 -8.91
N SER A 288 -14.82 2.88 -7.94
CA SER A 288 -14.00 1.68 -8.14
C SER A 288 -14.82 0.43 -8.49
N LEU A 289 -16.08 0.38 -8.07
CA LEU A 289 -17.04 -0.67 -8.36
C LEU A 289 -17.75 -0.50 -9.70
N GLU A 290 -17.50 0.59 -10.44
CA GLU A 290 -18.17 0.92 -11.70
C GLU A 290 -19.71 0.96 -11.53
N SER A 291 -20.17 1.43 -10.37
CA SER A 291 -21.58 1.43 -10.03
C SER A 291 -22.37 2.35 -10.97
N PRO A 292 -23.57 1.96 -11.43
CA PRO A 292 -24.44 2.86 -12.19
C PRO A 292 -25.01 4.01 -11.33
N ARG A 293 -24.90 3.93 -9.99
CA ARG A 293 -25.43 4.95 -9.07
C ARG A 293 -24.73 6.30 -9.14
N ILE A 294 -23.56 6.34 -9.76
CA ILE A 294 -22.80 7.58 -9.97
C ILE A 294 -23.00 8.13 -11.38
N SER A 295 -23.82 7.51 -12.23
CA SER A 295 -24.09 8.02 -13.58
C SER A 295 -25.08 9.18 -13.54
N GLN A 296 -24.82 10.25 -14.29
CA GLN A 296 -25.70 11.43 -14.35
C GLN A 296 -27.14 11.11 -14.81
N GLY A 297 -27.31 10.09 -15.64
CA GLY A 297 -28.62 9.64 -16.12
C GLY A 297 -29.29 8.59 -15.24
N ASP A 298 -28.77 8.34 -14.04
CA ASP A 298 -29.34 7.33 -13.15
C ASP A 298 -30.72 7.75 -12.63
N ASN A 299 -31.66 6.81 -12.64
CA ASN A 299 -33.04 7.01 -12.22
C ASN A 299 -33.55 5.76 -11.49
N ILE A 300 -32.76 5.29 -10.53
CA ILE A 300 -33.17 4.17 -9.67
C ILE A 300 -34.32 4.57 -8.76
N ASP A 301 -35.23 3.63 -8.53
CA ASP A 301 -36.25 3.80 -7.49
C ASP A 301 -35.59 4.00 -6.11
N PRO A 302 -35.88 5.10 -5.39
CA PRO A 302 -35.34 5.34 -4.05
C PRO A 302 -35.68 4.23 -3.02
N HIS A 303 -36.72 3.43 -3.27
CA HIS A 303 -37.00 2.24 -2.46
C HIS A 303 -35.96 1.12 -2.66
N LEU A 304 -35.25 1.09 -3.78
CA LEU A 304 -34.21 0.11 -4.11
C LEU A 304 -32.80 0.60 -3.73
N SER A 305 -32.52 1.90 -3.87
CA SER A 305 -31.22 2.48 -3.55
C SER A 305 -31.39 3.92 -3.06
N ARG A 306 -30.77 4.22 -1.92
CA ARG A 306 -30.74 5.57 -1.31
C ARG A 306 -29.37 6.23 -1.41
N TYR A 307 -28.44 5.61 -2.12
CA TYR A 307 -27.12 6.18 -2.32
C TYR A 307 -27.23 7.39 -3.23
N ASP A 308 -26.68 8.52 -2.77
CA ASP A 308 -26.54 9.75 -3.53
C ASP A 308 -25.07 10.19 -3.49
N VAL A 309 -24.61 10.85 -4.54
CA VAL A 309 -23.25 11.39 -4.59
C VAL A 309 -23.13 12.52 -3.56
N PRO A 310 -22.13 12.49 -2.66
CA PRO A 310 -22.00 13.50 -1.63
C PRO A 310 -21.70 14.87 -2.25
N ASP A 311 -22.35 15.91 -1.75
CA ASP A 311 -22.17 17.28 -2.26
C ASP A 311 -21.00 18.01 -1.58
N LEU A 312 -20.56 17.50 -0.42
CA LEU A 312 -19.51 18.04 0.46
C LEU A 312 -19.64 19.56 0.69
N GLY A 313 -20.88 20.06 0.73
CA GLY A 313 -21.21 21.48 0.88
C GLY A 313 -20.75 22.39 -0.28
N LYS A 314 -20.37 21.82 -1.43
CA LYS A 314 -19.92 22.55 -2.64
C LYS A 314 -20.70 22.20 -3.90
N GLY A 315 -21.58 21.21 -3.81
CA GLY A 315 -22.40 20.75 -4.92
C GLY A 315 -21.70 19.69 -5.76
N ILE A 316 -22.43 19.20 -6.76
CA ILE A 316 -22.03 18.09 -7.61
C ILE A 316 -21.60 18.61 -8.98
N ALA A 317 -20.63 17.94 -9.59
CA ALA A 317 -20.19 18.12 -10.97
C ALA A 317 -20.33 16.80 -11.75
N SER A 318 -20.28 16.89 -13.08
CA SER A 318 -20.24 15.72 -13.97
C SER A 318 -18.93 15.73 -14.75
N ALA A 319 -18.27 14.59 -14.86
CA ALA A 319 -17.02 14.42 -15.61
C ALA A 319 -16.85 12.98 -16.10
N ASN A 320 -16.00 12.79 -17.11
CA ASN A 320 -15.56 11.45 -17.50
C ASN A 320 -14.38 11.02 -16.62
N LEU A 321 -14.43 9.78 -16.12
CA LEU A 321 -13.39 9.21 -15.27
C LEU A 321 -12.79 7.96 -15.92
N MET A 322 -11.51 7.75 -15.64
CA MET A 322 -10.78 6.55 -16.03
C MET A 322 -10.44 5.74 -14.78
N CYS A 323 -10.83 4.47 -14.79
CA CYS A 323 -10.49 3.49 -13.77
C CYS A 323 -9.47 2.50 -14.32
N ILE A 324 -8.28 2.48 -13.74
CA ILE A 324 -7.21 1.56 -14.11
C ILE A 324 -6.98 0.59 -12.96
N ARG A 325 -6.94 -0.72 -13.25
CA ARG A 325 -6.77 -1.78 -12.26
C ARG A 325 -5.60 -2.69 -12.61
N TRP A 326 -4.80 -3.00 -11.60
CA TRP A 326 -3.79 -4.05 -11.63
C TRP A 326 -4.18 -5.15 -10.63
N ARG A 327 -3.97 -6.41 -11.02
CA ARG A 327 -4.16 -7.58 -10.16
C ARG A 327 -2.94 -8.48 -10.22
N GLY A 328 -2.57 -9.07 -9.09
CA GLY A 328 -1.43 -9.98 -9.00
C GLY A 328 -0.75 -9.93 -7.64
N PHE A 329 0.57 -10.11 -7.64
CA PHE A 329 1.40 -10.00 -6.45
C PHE A 329 2.18 -8.68 -6.47
N ILE A 330 1.56 -7.61 -5.96
CA ILE A 330 2.02 -6.23 -6.14
C ILE A 330 2.86 -5.80 -4.93
N PRO A 331 4.16 -5.46 -5.11
CA PRO A 331 5.02 -4.99 -4.01
C PRO A 331 4.80 -3.50 -3.70
N PRO A 332 5.20 -3.03 -2.50
CA PRO A 332 5.16 -1.61 -2.13
C PRO A 332 5.92 -0.69 -3.10
N ALA A 333 7.04 -1.18 -3.65
CA ALA A 333 7.85 -0.42 -4.60
C ALA A 333 7.05 -0.05 -5.85
N PHE A 334 6.28 -1.00 -6.41
CA PHE A 334 5.42 -0.77 -7.57
C PHE A 334 4.43 0.37 -7.31
N MET A 335 3.80 0.39 -6.13
CA MET A 335 2.80 1.40 -5.76
C MET A 335 3.43 2.79 -5.63
N ARG A 336 4.57 2.87 -4.95
CA ARG A 336 5.32 4.11 -4.78
C ARG A 336 5.78 4.66 -6.13
N ASP A 337 6.37 3.82 -6.96
CA ASP A 337 6.96 4.24 -8.22
C ASP A 337 5.86 4.66 -9.21
N LEU A 338 4.71 3.95 -9.21
CA LEU A 338 3.52 4.35 -9.97
C LEU A 338 2.97 5.69 -9.50
N PHE A 339 2.81 5.88 -8.19
CA PHE A 339 2.32 7.14 -7.62
C PHE A 339 3.20 8.32 -8.04
N ILE A 340 4.52 8.17 -7.95
CA ILE A 340 5.48 9.22 -8.34
C ILE A 340 5.42 9.48 -9.85
N ALA A 341 5.34 8.43 -10.68
CA ALA A 341 5.24 8.55 -12.12
C ALA A 341 3.96 9.29 -12.54
N VAL A 342 2.81 8.90 -11.98
CA VAL A 342 1.51 9.53 -12.25
C VAL A 342 1.51 10.99 -11.76
N LYS A 343 1.93 11.26 -10.53
CA LYS A 343 2.02 12.63 -9.99
C LYS A 343 2.89 13.52 -10.87
N ARG A 344 4.05 13.02 -11.28
CA ARG A 344 4.99 13.76 -12.14
C ARG A 344 4.38 14.03 -13.51
N ALA A 345 3.76 13.04 -14.15
CA ALA A 345 3.20 13.21 -15.49
C ALA A 345 1.92 14.06 -15.48
N ALA A 346 1.02 13.85 -14.53
CA ALA A 346 -0.25 14.56 -14.41
C ALA A 346 -0.06 16.06 -14.06
N PHE A 347 0.94 16.40 -13.24
CA PHE A 347 1.13 17.75 -12.71
C PHE A 347 2.45 18.40 -13.14
N LYS A 348 3.01 17.99 -14.28
CA LYS A 348 4.15 18.68 -14.91
C LYS A 348 3.79 20.15 -15.11
N GLY A 349 4.41 21.05 -14.33
CA GLY A 349 4.23 22.48 -14.48
C GLY A 349 4.65 22.93 -15.88
N LYS A 350 3.83 23.76 -16.55
CA LYS A 350 4.23 24.50 -17.75
C LYS A 350 5.29 25.56 -17.36
N ASN A 351 6.52 25.15 -17.08
CA ASN A 351 7.68 26.06 -17.05
C ASN A 351 8.26 26.25 -18.47
N ARG A 352 7.40 26.36 -19.49
CA ARG A 352 7.78 26.79 -20.85
C ARG A 352 6.93 27.99 -21.25
N ALA A 353 7.16 29.09 -20.55
CA ALA A 353 6.80 30.44 -20.99
C ALA A 353 7.63 31.41 -20.14
N ASN A 354 8.92 31.50 -20.44
CA ASN A 354 9.73 32.69 -20.20
C ASN A 354 10.92 32.61 -21.16
N GLY A 355 10.59 32.94 -22.40
CA GLY A 355 11.49 33.20 -23.50
C GLY A 355 10.77 34.22 -24.39
N ASP A 356 10.93 35.49 -24.02
CA ASP A 356 10.69 36.70 -24.82
C ASP A 356 9.27 37.04 -25.30
N SER A 357 8.68 38.11 -24.74
CA SER A 357 8.24 39.32 -25.45
C SER A 357 7.38 40.23 -24.57
N ASP A 358 7.92 41.42 -24.36
CA ASP A 358 7.31 42.76 -24.24
C ASP A 358 5.88 42.97 -23.69
N ILE A 359 5.87 43.81 -22.64
CA ILE A 359 4.91 44.84 -22.24
C ILE A 359 3.66 44.98 -23.15
N ASP A 360 2.48 44.71 -22.60
CA ASP A 360 1.42 45.73 -22.57
C ASP A 360 0.40 45.51 -21.44
N MET A 361 0.05 46.61 -20.76
CA MET A 361 -0.92 46.68 -19.68
C MET A 361 -2.34 46.58 -20.24
N LYS A 362 -3.13 45.58 -19.81
CA LYS A 362 -4.56 45.71 -19.48
C LYS A 362 -4.91 44.72 -18.36
N ASP A 363 -5.06 45.27 -17.16
CA ASP A 363 -5.79 44.68 -16.04
C ASP A 363 -7.28 44.96 -16.26
N ASP A 364 -8.11 43.91 -16.27
CA ASP A 364 -9.51 43.89 -15.74
C ASP A 364 -10.35 42.65 -16.13
N GLU A 365 -9.84 41.66 -16.87
CA GLU A 365 -10.63 40.45 -17.22
C GLU A 365 -10.06 39.10 -16.75
N ARG A 366 -8.97 39.10 -15.96
CA ARG A 366 -8.27 37.86 -15.58
C ARG A 366 -8.76 37.17 -14.30
N ASP A 367 -9.73 37.74 -13.59
CA ASP A 367 -10.17 37.20 -12.29
C ASP A 367 -11.41 36.28 -12.37
N VAL A 368 -12.18 36.33 -13.47
CA VAL A 368 -13.40 35.53 -13.63
C VAL A 368 -13.13 34.16 -14.31
N THR A 369 -12.03 34.02 -15.05
CA THR A 369 -11.65 32.75 -15.70
C THR A 369 -10.84 31.80 -14.81
N ARG A 370 -10.39 32.24 -13.64
CA ARG A 370 -9.64 31.40 -12.68
C ARG A 370 -10.55 30.56 -11.77
N ALA A 371 -11.85 30.87 -11.74
CA ALA A 371 -12.85 30.20 -10.91
C ALA A 371 -13.31 28.82 -11.44
N ASN A 372 -12.85 28.39 -12.62
CA ASN A 372 -13.27 27.15 -13.29
C ASN A 372 -12.16 26.09 -13.48
N LEU A 373 -10.99 26.22 -12.83
CA LEU A 373 -10.10 25.07 -12.74
C LEU A 373 -10.70 24.09 -11.74
N ALA A 374 -11.50 23.14 -12.26
CA ALA A 374 -11.73 21.88 -11.59
C ALA A 374 -10.38 21.39 -11.07
N THR A 375 -10.27 21.27 -9.74
CA THR A 375 -9.03 20.83 -9.11
C THR A 375 -8.67 19.50 -9.72
N LYS A 376 -7.53 19.39 -10.41
CA LYS A 376 -7.06 18.12 -10.93
C LYS A 376 -6.64 17.23 -9.76
N TRP A 377 -7.04 15.97 -9.79
CA TRP A 377 -6.73 14.99 -8.76
C TRP A 377 -6.62 13.59 -9.37
N PHE A 378 -5.95 12.69 -8.65
CA PHE A 378 -6.06 11.25 -8.89
C PHE A 378 -6.13 10.53 -7.56
N ALA A 379 -6.80 9.38 -7.53
CA ALA A 379 -6.88 8.51 -6.38
C ALA A 379 -6.23 7.15 -6.66
N MET A 380 -5.52 6.59 -5.69
CA MET A 380 -5.01 5.22 -5.73
C MET A 380 -5.55 4.44 -4.54
N SER A 381 -6.03 3.22 -4.79
CA SER A 381 -6.54 2.32 -3.74
C SER A 381 -5.90 0.95 -3.86
N ALA A 382 -5.39 0.38 -2.77
CA ALA A 382 -4.85 -0.98 -2.77
C ALA A 382 -5.53 -1.86 -1.74
N GLN A 383 -5.65 -3.15 -2.07
CA GLN A 383 -6.21 -4.15 -1.18
C GLN A 383 -5.23 -5.31 -1.01
N ALA A 384 -5.00 -5.70 0.24
CA ALA A 384 -4.17 -6.83 0.60
C ALA A 384 -4.86 -8.17 0.31
N PHE A 385 -4.08 -9.25 0.32
CA PHE A 385 -4.64 -10.61 0.27
C PHE A 385 -5.56 -10.87 1.47
N GLY A 386 -6.76 -11.38 1.19
CA GLY A 386 -7.78 -11.63 2.21
C GLY A 386 -8.70 -10.43 2.51
N GLY A 387 -8.48 -9.28 1.86
CA GLY A 387 -9.42 -8.16 1.82
C GLY A 387 -9.56 -7.34 3.11
N LYS A 388 -8.82 -7.71 4.15
CA LYS A 388 -8.85 -7.12 5.49
C LYS A 388 -8.11 -5.78 5.59
N GLU A 389 -6.90 -5.76 5.06
CA GLU A 389 -6.07 -4.54 5.01
C GLU A 389 -6.25 -3.88 3.65
N SER A 390 -6.50 -2.58 3.66
CA SER A 390 -6.55 -1.76 2.45
C SER A 390 -6.23 -0.31 2.75
N TRP A 391 -5.92 0.45 1.70
CA TRP A 391 -5.76 1.89 1.81
C TRP A 391 -6.25 2.58 0.55
N THR A 392 -6.61 3.85 0.70
CA THR A 392 -6.95 4.76 -0.40
C THR A 392 -6.17 6.06 -0.20
N THR A 393 -5.62 6.60 -1.28
CA THR A 393 -4.93 7.89 -1.29
C THR A 393 -5.53 8.77 -2.37
N LEU A 394 -5.71 10.05 -2.09
CA LEU A 394 -6.18 11.05 -3.04
C LEU A 394 -5.15 12.18 -3.12
N GLN A 395 -4.56 12.38 -4.30
CA GLN A 395 -3.57 13.40 -4.56
C GLN A 395 -4.17 14.50 -5.44
N PHE A 396 -4.04 15.75 -5.00
CA PHE A 396 -4.42 16.93 -5.78
C PHE A 396 -3.23 17.48 -6.60
N GLU A 397 -3.47 18.28 -7.64
CA GLU A 397 -2.41 18.92 -8.46
C GLU A 397 -1.45 19.79 -7.64
N ARG A 398 -1.93 20.33 -6.52
CA ARG A 398 -1.10 21.01 -5.54
C ARG A 398 -0.26 19.99 -4.75
N LEU A 399 0.00 20.29 -3.50
CA LEU A 399 0.85 19.48 -2.63
C LEU A 399 0.04 18.57 -1.71
N GLU A 400 -1.28 18.71 -1.70
CA GLU A 400 -2.17 18.06 -0.76
C GLU A 400 -2.43 16.59 -1.10
N THR A 401 -2.31 15.73 -0.11
CA THR A 401 -2.60 14.29 -0.19
C THR A 401 -3.46 13.87 0.99
N LEU A 402 -4.58 13.22 0.71
CA LEU A 402 -5.42 12.54 1.70
C LEU A 402 -5.13 11.04 1.67
N VAL A 403 -5.16 10.39 2.82
CA VAL A 403 -4.92 8.96 2.98
C VAL A 403 -5.92 8.37 3.96
N TRP A 404 -6.56 7.27 3.56
CA TRP A 404 -7.39 6.42 4.39
C TRP A 404 -6.73 5.05 4.52
N GLU A 405 -6.55 4.56 5.74
CA GLU A 405 -6.01 3.24 6.03
C GLU A 405 -7.05 2.40 6.77
N THR A 406 -7.36 1.23 6.24
CA THR A 406 -8.30 0.28 6.86
C THR A 406 -7.53 -0.79 7.59
N GLU A 407 -7.82 -0.94 8.89
CA GLU A 407 -7.28 -1.98 9.76
C GLU A 407 -8.45 -2.79 10.33
N SER A 408 -8.45 -4.11 10.11
CA SER A 408 -9.53 -5.03 10.49
C SER A 408 -9.06 -6.21 11.32
#